data_AF-V5AJ23-F1
#
_entry.id   AF-V5AJ23-F1
#
_cell.length_a   1.000
_cell.length_b   1.000
_cell.length_c   1.000
_cell.angle_alpha   90.00
_cell.angle_beta   90.00
_cell.angle_gamma   90.00
#
_symmetry.space_group_name_H-M   'P 1'
#
loop_
_entity.id
_entity.type
_entity.pdbx_description
1 polymer ?
#
loop_
_entity_poly.entity_id
_entity_poly.type
_entity_poly.pdbx_seq_one_letter_code
_entity_poly.pdbx_strand_id
1 'polypeptide(L)'
;MLVTLPVYSKKNENENEKGELHLWLTDNTHIVDIGPVSEKDDDAAASALLYKSGTDGNNEELIALYEKKKVGDEKPSPGMVSVRLTAQLQRVKKVLATWKEVDKRVSGLCPSESASTENACSTTITAGLVGFLSGNLSDGTWRDEYLGVNATVKGKKEGASAEKAETADGVKFRGAWAEWPVGEQGENQLYHFANYNFTLVATVSIDGEPKSGSVPLMGVRAGSDGGTKLMELSYGSGKKWKVLCSDGTTKKLKSTWDTQRQYQVAIVLQNGNQGSAYVDGQRVCESVQSNLETTNSKEISHFYIGGDGSNTEGQGGVSVTVRNVLLYNRPLTFTGGSADLEEDTASPSEAPVEQASQQSRKRRETQQVPAASTSHAVGEKTGDAGIVRGSGLLPLLLLLLGLWEFAAL
;
A
#
# COMPACT_ATOMS: atom_id res chain seq x y z
N MET A 1 19.76 9.11 -2.07
CA MET A 1 19.23 10.31 -2.76
C MET A 1 18.50 11.18 -1.75
N LEU A 2 18.68 12.49 -1.84
CA LEU A 2 17.90 13.47 -1.08
C LEU A 2 17.01 14.25 -2.04
N VAL A 3 15.76 14.46 -1.67
CA VAL A 3 14.78 15.21 -2.47
C VAL A 3 14.03 16.17 -1.57
N THR A 4 13.73 17.37 -2.05
CA THR A 4 12.80 18.28 -1.41
C THR A 4 11.50 18.33 -2.20
N LEU A 5 10.38 18.05 -1.54
CA LEU A 5 9.04 18.08 -2.14
C LEU A 5 8.08 18.86 -1.24
N PRO A 6 7.21 19.70 -1.80
CA PRO A 6 6.14 20.32 -1.03
C PRO A 6 5.15 19.26 -0.58
N VAL A 7 4.82 19.27 0.71
CA VAL A 7 3.68 18.58 1.29
C VAL A 7 2.58 19.62 1.42
N TYR A 8 1.49 19.39 0.71
CA TYR A 8 0.41 20.34 0.66
C TYR A 8 -0.55 20.12 1.83
N SER A 9 -0.90 21.21 2.50
CA SER A 9 -1.94 21.20 3.52
C SER A 9 -3.03 22.20 3.17
N LYS A 10 -4.28 21.73 3.23
CA LYS A 10 -5.45 22.60 3.21
C LYS A 10 -5.84 22.89 4.65
N LYS A 11 -5.71 24.15 5.08
CA LYS A 11 -6.16 24.56 6.41
C LYS A 11 -7.67 24.70 6.49
N ASN A 12 -8.35 25.06 5.38
CA ASN A 12 -9.81 25.20 5.25
C ASN A 12 -10.24 25.04 3.78
N GLU A 13 -11.52 24.72 3.50
CA GLU A 13 -12.07 24.62 2.13
C GLU A 13 -11.94 25.92 1.29
N ASN A 14 -11.78 27.07 1.96
CA ASN A 14 -11.72 28.40 1.36
C ASN A 14 -10.30 28.99 1.26
N GLU A 15 -9.25 28.26 1.67
CA GLU A 15 -7.86 28.72 1.57
C GLU A 15 -7.11 28.03 0.43
N ASN A 16 -6.23 28.78 -0.24
CA ASN A 16 -5.34 28.19 -1.24
C ASN A 16 -4.40 27.18 -0.56
N GLU A 17 -4.19 26.08 -1.27
CA GLU A 17 -3.29 25.01 -0.84
C GLU A 17 -1.87 25.54 -0.66
N LYS A 18 -1.28 25.27 0.50
CA LYS A 18 0.03 25.78 0.89
C LYS A 18 1.04 24.66 0.95
N GLY A 19 2.16 24.83 0.23
CA GLY A 19 3.25 23.85 0.22
C GLY A 19 4.22 24.08 1.37
N GLU A 20 4.27 23.15 2.33
CA GLU A 20 5.37 23.04 3.29
C GLU A 20 6.44 22.14 2.68
N LEU A 21 7.65 22.66 2.45
CA LEU A 21 8.72 21.91 1.81
C LEU A 21 9.31 20.90 2.81
N HIS A 22 9.31 19.61 2.47
CA HIS A 22 9.89 18.54 3.28
C HIS A 22 11.15 17.97 2.63
N LEU A 23 12.09 17.51 3.46
CA LEU A 23 13.26 16.75 3.01
C LEU A 23 12.96 15.26 3.08
N TRP A 24 13.13 14.57 1.97
CA TRP A 24 12.95 13.13 1.83
C TRP A 24 14.31 12.46 1.58
N LEU A 25 14.49 11.29 2.19
CA LEU A 25 15.64 10.42 1.97
C LEU A 25 15.17 9.12 1.33
N THR A 26 15.89 8.67 0.30
CA THR A 26 15.68 7.35 -0.30
C THR A 26 16.95 6.70 -0.80
N ASP A 27 17.07 5.39 -0.66
CA ASP A 27 18.09 4.54 -1.30
C ASP A 27 17.55 3.80 -2.53
N ASN A 28 16.45 4.29 -3.12
CA ASN A 28 15.69 3.64 -4.19
C ASN A 28 14.83 2.44 -3.75
N THR A 29 14.84 2.09 -2.46
CA THR A 29 14.00 1.03 -1.88
C THR A 29 13.18 1.60 -0.73
N HIS A 30 13.84 2.16 0.27
CA HIS A 30 13.26 2.82 1.42
C HIS A 30 13.02 4.29 1.12
N ILE A 31 11.93 4.85 1.65
CA ILE A 31 11.62 6.29 1.56
C ILE A 31 11.23 6.75 2.96
N VAL A 32 11.88 7.81 3.45
CA VAL A 32 11.62 8.38 4.78
C VAL A 32 11.51 9.90 4.68
N ASP A 33 10.46 10.44 5.27
CA ASP A 33 10.34 11.88 5.53
C ASP A 33 11.27 12.27 6.67
N ILE A 34 12.30 13.07 6.38
CA ILE A 34 13.23 13.60 7.38
C ILE A 34 12.60 14.77 8.15
N GLY A 35 11.60 15.41 7.54
CA GLY A 35 10.81 16.49 8.09
C GLY A 35 10.94 17.82 7.32
N PRO A 36 10.30 18.87 7.86
CA PRO A 36 10.19 20.14 7.17
C PRO A 36 11.54 20.85 6.99
N VAL A 37 11.63 21.58 5.87
CA VAL A 37 12.75 22.40 5.42
C VAL A 37 12.36 23.87 5.41
N SER A 38 11.15 24.18 4.92
CA SER A 38 10.61 25.54 4.95
C SER A 38 10.08 25.90 6.33
N GLU A 39 9.99 27.19 6.63
CA GLU A 39 9.26 27.65 7.81
C GLU A 39 7.76 27.37 7.66
N LYS A 40 7.07 27.13 8.77
CA LYS A 40 5.63 26.81 8.83
C LYS A 40 4.75 27.82 8.08
N ASP A 41 5.19 29.08 8.05
CA ASP A 41 4.45 30.17 7.44
C ASP A 41 4.85 30.46 5.97
N ASP A 42 5.79 29.70 5.41
CA ASP A 42 6.21 29.84 4.02
C ASP A 42 5.38 28.98 3.06
N ASP A 43 5.01 29.55 1.93
CA ASP A 43 4.51 28.79 0.78
C ASP A 43 5.67 28.60 -0.21
N ALA A 44 6.17 27.37 -0.31
CA ALA A 44 7.36 27.03 -1.08
C ALA A 44 7.07 25.84 -2.01
N ALA A 45 7.36 26.03 -3.30
CA ALA A 45 7.17 24.99 -4.33
C ALA A 45 8.50 24.60 -5.02
N ALA A 46 9.38 25.56 -5.27
CA ALA A 46 10.67 25.32 -5.91
C ALA A 46 11.82 25.39 -4.89
N SER A 47 12.78 24.48 -5.04
CA SER A 47 13.95 24.42 -4.16
C SER A 47 15.15 23.80 -4.86
N ALA A 48 16.32 24.06 -4.29
CA ALA A 48 17.58 23.42 -4.62
C ALA A 48 18.28 22.97 -3.33
N LEU A 49 18.84 21.76 -3.36
CA LEU A 49 19.63 21.21 -2.27
C LEU A 49 21.11 21.18 -2.67
N LEU A 50 21.97 21.64 -1.76
CA LEU A 50 23.41 21.53 -1.88
C LEU A 50 23.95 20.73 -0.70
N TYR A 51 24.55 19.58 -1.01
CA TYR A 51 25.38 18.85 -0.06
C TYR A 51 26.84 19.17 -0.31
N LYS A 52 27.52 19.71 0.70
CA LYS A 52 28.94 20.01 0.67
C LYS A 52 29.65 19.05 1.60
N SER A 53 30.51 18.21 1.03
CA SER A 53 31.47 17.41 1.80
C SER A 53 32.78 18.18 1.92
N GLY A 54 33.29 18.35 3.13
CA GLY A 54 34.61 18.95 3.37
C GLY A 54 35.74 17.95 3.09
N THR A 55 36.95 18.46 2.85
CA THR A 55 38.14 17.68 2.46
C THR A 55 38.49 16.53 3.42
N ASP A 56 38.13 16.66 4.69
CA ASP A 56 38.45 15.68 5.75
C ASP A 56 37.20 15.02 6.37
N GLY A 57 36.04 15.08 5.71
CA GLY A 57 34.77 14.47 6.19
C GLY A 57 34.12 15.09 7.43
N ASN A 58 34.83 15.98 8.14
CA ASN A 58 34.34 16.62 9.37
C ASN A 58 33.53 17.91 9.15
N ASN A 59 33.44 18.41 7.90
CA ASN A 59 32.76 19.65 7.55
C ASN A 59 31.65 19.40 6.52
N GLU A 60 30.78 18.44 6.81
CA GLU A 60 29.61 18.15 5.98
C GLU A 60 28.49 19.15 6.28
N GLU A 61 28.02 19.84 5.24
CA GLU A 61 26.91 20.80 5.32
C GLU A 61 25.83 20.43 4.31
N LEU A 62 24.58 20.43 4.75
CA LEU A 62 23.41 20.37 3.87
C LEU A 62 22.72 21.72 3.89
N ILE A 63 22.51 22.31 2.72
CA ILE A 63 21.91 23.63 2.54
C ILE A 63 20.73 23.49 1.60
N ALA A 64 19.59 24.05 1.97
CA ALA A 64 18.47 24.27 1.08
C ALA A 64 18.41 25.73 0.65
N LEU A 65 18.11 25.96 -0.61
CA LEU A 65 17.71 27.25 -1.15
C LEU A 65 16.29 27.07 -1.72
N TYR A 66 15.31 27.81 -1.22
CA TYR A 66 13.93 27.66 -1.68
C TYR A 66 13.25 29.01 -1.93
N GLU A 67 12.26 28.98 -2.82
CA GLU A 67 11.42 30.13 -3.11
C GLU A 67 10.36 30.30 -2.02
N LYS A 68 10.23 31.52 -1.50
CA LYS A 68 9.17 31.94 -0.59
C LYS A 68 8.21 32.85 -1.34
N LYS A 69 7.00 32.35 -1.59
CA LYS A 69 5.91 33.17 -2.13
C LYS A 69 5.40 34.11 -1.03
N LYS A 70 5.18 35.38 -1.37
CA LYS A 70 4.50 36.34 -0.48
C LYS A 70 2.99 36.25 -0.68
N VAL A 71 2.25 36.39 0.41
CA VAL A 71 0.78 36.53 0.41
C VAL A 71 0.43 38.02 0.41
N GLY A 72 -0.12 38.55 -0.69
CA GLY A 72 -0.58 39.96 -0.84
C GLY A 72 -0.13 40.66 -2.14
N ASP A 73 -0.99 41.55 -2.66
CA ASP A 73 -1.23 41.97 -4.06
C ASP A 73 -0.08 42.32 -5.05
N GLU A 74 -0.46 42.15 -6.32
CA GLU A 74 0.14 42.58 -7.61
C GLU A 74 1.65 42.30 -7.83
N LYS A 75 1.93 41.04 -8.19
CA LYS A 75 3.23 40.52 -8.67
C LYS A 75 4.41 40.82 -7.75
N PRO A 76 4.56 40.13 -6.60
CA PRO A 76 5.82 40.11 -5.89
C PRO A 76 6.78 39.13 -6.59
N SER A 77 8.03 39.53 -6.83
CA SER A 77 9.10 38.59 -7.14
C SER A 77 9.26 37.61 -5.97
N PRO A 78 9.39 36.29 -6.20
CA PRO A 78 9.63 35.34 -5.12
C PRO A 78 10.90 35.72 -4.36
N GLY A 79 10.82 35.74 -3.03
CA GLY A 79 12.02 35.86 -2.19
C GLY A 79 12.74 34.52 -2.18
N MET A 80 14.07 34.52 -2.11
CA MET A 80 14.85 33.29 -1.95
C MET A 80 15.35 33.19 -0.50
N VAL A 81 15.12 32.03 0.12
CA VAL A 81 15.55 31.74 1.49
C VAL A 81 16.61 30.64 1.45
N SER A 82 17.74 30.87 2.12
CA SER A 82 18.78 29.85 2.30
C SER A 82 18.79 29.37 3.74
N VAL A 83 18.71 28.05 3.94
CA VAL A 83 18.66 27.42 5.26
C VAL A 83 19.73 26.34 5.36
N ARG A 84 20.48 26.35 6.48
CA ARG A 84 21.38 25.26 6.83
C ARG A 84 20.59 24.16 7.54
N LEU A 85 20.58 22.97 6.96
CA LEU A 85 19.80 21.82 7.41
C LEU A 85 20.61 20.91 8.34
N THR A 86 21.27 21.48 9.34
CA THR A 86 22.16 20.73 10.25
C THR A 86 21.40 19.65 11.02
N ALA A 87 20.20 19.95 11.54
CA ALA A 87 19.40 18.98 12.27
C ALA A 87 18.89 17.84 11.36
N GLN A 88 18.43 18.18 10.16
CA GLN A 88 17.95 17.21 9.17
C GLN A 88 19.11 16.33 8.68
N LEU A 89 20.31 16.87 8.45
CA LEU A 89 21.49 16.08 8.11
C LEU A 89 21.85 15.06 9.20
N GLN A 90 21.74 15.44 10.47
CA GLN A 90 21.92 14.49 11.58
C GLN A 90 20.83 13.41 11.60
N ARG A 91 19.58 13.74 11.27
CA ARG A 91 18.51 12.74 11.11
C ARG A 91 18.77 11.80 9.94
N VAL A 92 19.21 12.31 8.79
CA VAL A 92 19.62 11.49 7.63
C VAL A 92 20.66 10.45 8.04
N LYS A 93 21.73 10.87 8.76
CA LYS A 93 22.76 9.95 9.24
C LYS A 93 22.20 8.87 10.18
N LYS A 94 21.26 9.24 11.07
CA LYS A 94 20.59 8.28 11.95
C LYS A 94 19.75 7.28 11.17
N VAL A 95 18.96 7.74 10.19
CA VAL A 95 18.13 6.86 9.35
C VAL A 95 19.00 5.86 8.58
N LEU A 96 20.10 6.34 7.96
CA LEU A 96 21.05 5.46 7.25
C LEU A 96 21.71 4.43 8.17
N ALA A 97 22.00 4.79 9.43
CA ALA A 97 22.51 3.84 10.42
C ALA A 97 21.43 2.81 10.80
N THR A 98 20.18 3.25 11.02
CA THR A 98 19.05 2.37 11.30
C THR A 98 18.84 1.35 10.19
N TRP A 99 18.83 1.77 8.91
CA TRP A 99 18.67 0.86 7.78
C TRP A 99 19.71 -0.26 7.78
N LYS A 100 21.00 0.07 8.03
CA LYS A 100 22.07 -0.94 8.14
C LYS A 100 21.86 -1.92 9.29
N GLU A 101 21.41 -1.45 10.45
CA GLU A 101 21.13 -2.33 11.60
C GLU A 101 19.91 -3.22 11.33
N VAL A 102 18.89 -2.71 10.62
CA VAL A 102 17.72 -3.50 10.21
C VAL A 102 18.14 -4.57 9.19
N ASP A 103 18.91 -4.22 8.17
CA ASP A 103 19.45 -5.17 7.17
C ASP A 103 20.24 -6.30 7.82
N LYS A 104 21.05 -5.96 8.83
CA LYS A 104 21.82 -6.95 9.61
C LYS A 104 20.90 -7.90 10.38
N ARG A 105 19.85 -7.39 11.02
CA ARG A 105 18.85 -8.22 11.72
C ARG A 105 18.11 -9.13 10.76
N VAL A 106 17.62 -8.58 9.65
CA VAL A 106 16.90 -9.33 8.61
C VAL A 106 17.80 -10.43 8.01
N SER A 107 19.07 -10.13 7.76
CA SER A 107 20.04 -11.11 7.27
C SER A 107 20.22 -12.29 8.24
N GLY A 108 20.08 -12.05 9.54
CA GLY A 108 20.13 -13.10 10.56
C GLY A 108 18.88 -14.00 10.61
N LEU A 109 17.79 -13.63 9.94
CA LEU A 109 16.56 -14.44 9.89
C LEU A 109 16.68 -15.65 8.96
N CYS A 110 17.69 -15.73 8.10
CA CYS A 110 17.81 -16.88 7.22
C CYS A 110 18.64 -18.02 7.77
N PRO A 111 18.13 -19.27 7.69
CA PRO A 111 18.81 -20.42 8.25
C PRO A 111 20.11 -20.69 7.48
N SER A 112 21.19 -20.89 8.23
CA SER A 112 22.55 -21.13 7.70
C SER A 112 22.71 -22.43 6.91
N GLU A 113 21.67 -23.26 6.77
CA GLU A 113 21.79 -24.62 6.23
C GLU A 113 21.60 -24.73 4.70
N SER A 114 21.32 -23.64 3.98
CA SER A 114 21.05 -23.71 2.52
C SER A 114 21.81 -22.70 1.65
N ALA A 115 23.03 -22.32 2.02
CA ALA A 115 23.92 -21.59 1.12
C ALA A 115 25.35 -22.12 1.16
N SER A 116 25.82 -22.62 0.02
CA SER A 116 27.21 -22.97 -0.27
C SER A 116 28.19 -21.78 -0.24
N THR A 117 27.72 -20.60 0.17
CA THR A 117 28.50 -19.39 0.44
C THR A 117 27.75 -18.54 1.45
N GLU A 118 28.37 -18.19 2.58
CA GLU A 118 27.79 -17.43 3.71
C GLU A 118 27.14 -16.08 3.30
N ASN A 119 27.50 -15.53 2.14
CA ASN A 119 27.01 -14.22 1.68
C ASN A 119 25.77 -14.26 0.78
N ALA A 120 25.44 -15.39 0.15
CA ALA A 120 24.37 -15.43 -0.86
C ALA A 120 22.97 -15.23 -0.25
N CYS A 121 22.74 -15.75 0.96
CA CYS A 121 21.44 -15.63 1.63
C CYS A 121 21.17 -14.20 2.11
N SER A 122 22.17 -13.55 2.73
CA SER A 122 22.06 -12.18 3.24
C SER A 122 21.77 -11.16 2.13
N THR A 123 22.51 -11.22 1.02
CA THR A 123 22.29 -10.30 -0.12
C THR A 123 20.97 -10.53 -0.83
N THR A 124 20.46 -11.76 -0.80
CA THR A 124 19.21 -12.12 -1.51
C THR A 124 17.96 -11.66 -0.75
N ILE A 125 18.02 -11.63 0.59
CA ILE A 125 16.85 -11.32 1.42
C ILE A 125 16.63 -9.83 1.62
N THR A 126 17.66 -9.00 1.70
CA THR A 126 17.45 -7.54 1.81
C THR A 126 17.19 -6.88 0.45
N ALA A 127 17.54 -7.56 -0.66
CA ALA A 127 17.30 -7.03 -2.00
C ALA A 127 15.81 -6.78 -2.24
N GLY A 128 15.45 -5.52 -2.45
CA GLY A 128 14.07 -5.08 -2.71
C GLY A 128 13.14 -5.19 -1.50
N LEU A 129 13.66 -5.42 -0.28
CA LEU A 129 12.89 -5.34 0.95
C LEU A 129 12.67 -3.86 1.29
N VAL A 130 11.40 -3.43 1.38
CA VAL A 130 11.02 -2.03 1.58
C VAL A 130 10.51 -1.75 2.99
N GLY A 131 9.82 -2.72 3.60
CA GLY A 131 9.21 -2.54 4.91
C GLY A 131 9.33 -3.80 5.75
N PHE A 132 9.47 -3.63 7.06
CA PHE A 132 9.59 -4.72 8.00
C PHE A 132 8.83 -4.41 9.29
N LEU A 133 7.76 -5.16 9.58
CA LEU A 133 7.05 -5.09 10.86
C LEU A 133 7.47 -6.26 11.76
N SER A 134 8.05 -5.94 12.91
CA SER A 134 8.57 -6.92 13.88
C SER A 134 7.99 -6.68 15.29
N GLY A 135 8.81 -6.47 16.32
CA GLY A 135 8.35 -6.32 17.71
C GLY A 135 7.93 -4.90 18.13
N ASN A 136 8.07 -3.89 17.27
CA ASN A 136 7.92 -2.48 17.65
C ASN A 136 6.45 -1.99 17.60
N LEU A 137 5.63 -2.51 18.51
CA LEU A 137 4.25 -2.07 18.72
C LEU A 137 4.14 -1.09 19.91
N SER A 138 3.50 0.07 19.71
CA SER A 138 3.09 0.96 20.82
C SER A 138 1.92 1.84 20.40
N ASP A 139 1.00 2.14 21.33
CA ASP A 139 -0.08 3.11 21.13
C ASP A 139 -0.90 2.89 19.85
N GLY A 140 -1.24 1.62 19.56
CA GLY A 140 -1.96 1.23 18.35
C GLY A 140 -1.16 1.36 17.06
N THR A 141 0.14 1.68 17.12
CA THR A 141 1.03 1.80 15.96
C THR A 141 2.02 0.65 15.95
N TRP A 142 2.02 -0.14 14.88
CA TRP A 142 3.04 -1.13 14.61
C TRP A 142 4.08 -0.51 13.68
N ARG A 143 5.23 -0.14 14.26
CA ARG A 143 6.25 0.63 13.54
C ARG A 143 7.02 -0.21 12.55
N ASP A 144 7.24 0.37 11.38
CA ASP A 144 8.18 -0.15 10.39
C ASP A 144 9.61 0.08 10.88
N GLU A 145 10.37 -1.01 10.91
CA GLU A 145 11.74 -1.05 11.37
C GLU A 145 12.66 -0.22 10.45
N TYR A 146 12.31 -0.06 9.17
CA TYR A 146 13.00 0.83 8.22
C TYR A 146 12.55 2.30 8.31
N LEU A 147 11.66 2.64 9.26
CA LEU A 147 11.13 3.99 9.49
C LEU A 147 10.31 4.56 8.32
N GLY A 148 9.87 3.71 7.39
CA GLY A 148 9.00 4.10 6.29
C GLY A 148 7.57 4.26 6.79
N VAL A 149 6.67 3.40 6.31
CA VAL A 149 5.24 3.52 6.58
C VAL A 149 4.88 2.62 7.75
N ASN A 150 4.26 3.15 8.80
CA ASN A 150 3.79 2.33 9.93
C ASN A 150 2.44 1.69 9.62
N ALA A 151 2.17 0.53 10.25
CA ALA A 151 0.82 -0.04 10.25
C ALA A 151 0.01 0.44 11.46
N THR A 152 -1.29 0.63 11.25
CA THR A 152 -2.23 1.06 12.29
C THR A 152 -3.06 -0.12 12.77
N VAL A 153 -3.06 -0.37 14.07
CA VAL A 153 -3.92 -1.39 14.68
C VAL A 153 -5.35 -0.87 14.79
N LYS A 154 -6.30 -1.72 14.41
CA LYS A 154 -7.74 -1.49 14.48
C LYS A 154 -8.40 -2.58 15.33
N GLY A 155 -9.51 -2.24 15.97
CA GLY A 155 -10.35 -3.16 16.73
C GLY A 155 -11.77 -2.61 16.84
N LYS A 156 -12.77 -3.43 16.53
CA LYS A 156 -14.19 -3.03 16.55
C LYS A 156 -14.94 -3.46 17.81
N LYS A 157 -14.47 -4.49 18.51
CA LYS A 157 -15.19 -5.14 19.61
C LYS A 157 -14.52 -4.90 20.94
N GLU A 158 -15.31 -4.87 22.00
CA GLU A 158 -14.83 -4.90 23.37
C GLU A 158 -14.04 -6.21 23.60
N GLY A 159 -12.81 -6.09 24.12
CA GLY A 159 -11.87 -7.20 24.25
C GLY A 159 -11.00 -7.48 23.01
N ALA A 160 -11.15 -6.71 21.92
CA ALA A 160 -10.18 -6.76 20.83
C ALA A 160 -8.83 -6.20 21.28
N SER A 161 -7.75 -6.97 21.07
CA SER A 161 -6.41 -6.55 21.48
C SER A 161 -5.34 -6.94 20.47
N ALA A 162 -4.31 -6.10 20.40
CA ALA A 162 -3.05 -6.40 19.76
C ALA A 162 -1.93 -6.14 20.78
N GLU A 163 -1.18 -7.17 21.12
CA GLU A 163 -0.13 -7.12 22.14
C GLU A 163 1.18 -7.64 21.56
N LYS A 164 2.31 -7.19 22.11
CA LYS A 164 3.61 -7.74 21.71
C LYS A 164 3.64 -9.24 22.04
N ALA A 165 4.12 -10.05 21.11
CA ALA A 165 4.30 -11.47 21.36
C ALA A 165 5.33 -11.69 22.49
N GLU A 166 5.05 -12.64 23.39
CA GLU A 166 5.91 -12.93 24.56
C GLU A 166 7.34 -13.35 24.17
N THR A 167 7.47 -14.07 23.06
CA THR A 167 8.75 -14.32 22.41
C THR A 167 9.01 -13.18 21.44
N ALA A 168 9.95 -12.28 21.75
CA ALA A 168 10.23 -11.04 21.02
C ALA A 168 10.24 -11.23 19.50
N ASP A 169 9.62 -10.29 18.74
CA ASP A 169 9.57 -10.17 17.25
C ASP A 169 8.21 -10.46 16.58
N GLY A 170 7.12 -10.00 17.20
CA GLY A 170 5.81 -9.98 16.54
C GLY A 170 4.68 -9.43 17.41
N VAL A 171 3.47 -9.54 16.88
CA VAL A 171 2.23 -9.07 17.51
C VAL A 171 1.21 -10.20 17.57
N LYS A 172 0.60 -10.38 18.73
CA LYS A 172 -0.51 -11.28 18.96
C LYS A 172 -1.82 -10.51 18.84
N PHE A 173 -2.68 -10.96 17.93
CA PHE A 173 -3.98 -10.38 17.63
C PHE A 173 -5.10 -11.25 18.19
N ARG A 174 -6.04 -10.61 18.88
CA ARG A 174 -7.30 -11.19 19.39
C ARG A 174 -8.43 -10.29 18.92
N GLY A 175 -9.06 -10.60 17.79
CA GLY A 175 -10.15 -9.79 17.22
C GLY A 175 -9.76 -8.37 16.75
N ALA A 176 -8.50 -7.96 16.96
CA ALA A 176 -7.88 -6.79 16.35
C ALA A 176 -7.12 -7.20 15.09
N TRP A 177 -6.74 -6.23 14.27
CA TRP A 177 -5.89 -6.41 13.10
C TRP A 177 -5.03 -5.17 12.89
N ALA A 178 -4.04 -5.25 12.01
CA ALA A 178 -3.26 -4.11 11.56
C ALA A 178 -3.54 -3.82 10.08
N GLU A 179 -3.66 -2.53 9.74
CA GLU A 179 -3.74 -2.02 8.37
C GLU A 179 -2.43 -1.32 8.02
N TRP A 180 -1.77 -1.77 6.95
CA TRP A 180 -0.52 -1.22 6.46
C TRP A 180 -0.77 -0.50 5.13
N PRO A 181 -0.82 0.85 5.13
CA PRO A 181 -1.43 1.59 4.04
C PRO A 181 -0.56 1.64 2.78
N VAL A 182 -1.22 1.69 1.62
CA VAL A 182 -0.64 1.87 0.28
C VAL A 182 -1.23 3.13 -0.36
N GLY A 183 -2.41 3.04 -0.98
CA GLY A 183 -3.15 4.18 -1.51
C GLY A 183 -3.73 5.09 -0.41
N GLU A 184 -4.02 4.53 0.76
CA GLU A 184 -4.54 5.29 1.91
C GLU A 184 -3.54 6.28 2.53
N GLN A 185 -2.28 6.30 2.05
CA GLN A 185 -1.28 7.30 2.46
C GLN A 185 -1.61 8.72 1.94
N GLY A 186 -2.56 8.84 1.02
CA GLY A 186 -2.99 10.12 0.46
C GLY A 186 -2.13 10.55 -0.72
N GLU A 187 -1.58 11.77 -0.68
CA GLU A 187 -0.82 12.35 -1.79
C GLU A 187 0.57 11.69 -1.94
N ASN A 188 1.28 11.48 -0.83
CA ASN A 188 2.61 10.87 -0.83
C ASN A 188 2.48 9.36 -0.59
N GLN A 189 2.25 8.58 -1.65
CA GLN A 189 2.11 7.12 -1.59
C GLN A 189 3.45 6.41 -1.73
N LEU A 190 4.17 6.24 -0.61
CA LEU A 190 5.50 5.62 -0.61
C LEU A 190 5.48 4.17 -1.12
N TYR A 191 4.36 3.47 -0.92
CA TYR A 191 4.18 2.08 -1.34
C TYR A 191 3.44 1.89 -2.65
N HIS A 192 3.33 2.94 -3.47
CA HIS A 192 2.64 2.89 -4.77
C HIS A 192 3.16 1.79 -5.71
N PHE A 193 4.41 1.34 -5.54
CA PHE A 193 4.98 0.19 -6.26
C PHE A 193 4.14 -1.09 -6.14
N ALA A 194 3.41 -1.26 -5.04
CA ALA A 194 2.61 -2.45 -4.78
C ALA A 194 1.47 -2.63 -5.80
N ASN A 195 1.05 -1.56 -6.49
CA ASN A 195 0.08 -1.67 -7.59
C ASN A 195 0.63 -2.44 -8.81
N TYR A 196 1.96 -2.61 -8.89
CA TYR A 196 2.63 -3.28 -10.01
C TYR A 196 3.24 -4.61 -9.58
N ASN A 197 4.09 -4.59 -8.57
CA ASN A 197 4.83 -5.76 -8.12
C ASN A 197 5.06 -5.69 -6.62
N PHE A 198 4.71 -6.75 -5.90
CA PHE A 198 5.13 -6.89 -4.51
C PHE A 198 5.21 -8.35 -4.07
N THR A 199 5.91 -8.57 -2.96
CA THR A 199 5.75 -9.78 -2.15
C THR A 199 5.53 -9.37 -0.70
N LEU A 200 4.45 -9.83 -0.09
CA LEU A 200 4.17 -9.68 1.34
C LEU A 200 4.35 -11.04 2.00
N VAL A 201 5.27 -11.14 2.95
CA VAL A 201 5.57 -12.38 3.69
C VAL A 201 5.33 -12.16 5.17
N ALA A 202 4.80 -13.16 5.87
CA ALA A 202 4.73 -13.17 7.32
C ALA A 202 4.94 -14.58 7.88
N THR A 203 5.42 -14.67 9.11
CA THR A 203 5.36 -15.90 9.90
C THR A 203 4.15 -15.82 10.83
N VAL A 204 3.26 -16.81 10.77
CA VAL A 204 2.03 -16.83 11.57
C VAL A 204 1.94 -18.09 12.42
N SER A 205 1.39 -17.97 13.62
CA SER A 205 0.92 -19.12 14.40
C SER A 205 -0.51 -18.89 14.88
N ILE A 206 -1.31 -19.94 14.81
CA ILE A 206 -2.74 -19.91 15.11
C ILE A 206 -2.97 -20.54 16.48
N ASP A 207 -3.62 -19.79 17.38
CA ASP A 207 -4.03 -20.25 18.70
C ASP A 207 -5.55 -20.38 18.74
N GLY A 208 -6.04 -21.61 18.97
CA GLY A 208 -7.47 -21.89 19.02
C GLY A 208 -8.10 -22.10 17.65
N GLU A 209 -9.13 -22.94 17.60
CA GLU A 209 -9.86 -23.25 16.38
C GLU A 209 -11.14 -22.43 16.28
N PRO A 210 -11.40 -21.77 15.13
CA PRO A 210 -12.67 -21.12 14.89
C PRO A 210 -13.82 -22.12 14.99
N LYS A 211 -14.86 -21.79 15.78
CA LYS A 211 -16.05 -22.65 15.92
C LYS A 211 -16.84 -22.78 14.61
N SER A 212 -16.80 -21.75 13.78
CA SER A 212 -17.44 -21.71 12.47
C SER A 212 -16.75 -20.69 11.57
N GLY A 213 -16.98 -20.82 10.27
CA GLY A 213 -16.51 -19.87 9.26
C GLY A 213 -15.00 -19.90 9.04
N SER A 214 -14.45 -18.75 8.65
CA SER A 214 -13.01 -18.58 8.43
C SER A 214 -12.57 -17.23 8.96
N VAL A 215 -11.32 -17.19 9.42
CA VAL A 215 -10.68 -16.02 10.02
C VAL A 215 -9.57 -15.56 9.08
N PRO A 216 -9.62 -14.31 8.62
CA PRO A 216 -8.56 -13.73 7.79
C PRO A 216 -7.26 -13.62 8.58
N LEU A 217 -6.14 -13.94 7.93
CA LEU A 217 -4.79 -13.81 8.48
C LEU A 217 -4.04 -12.67 7.85
N MET A 218 -4.07 -12.61 6.53
CA MET A 218 -3.30 -11.65 5.76
C MET A 218 -3.94 -11.48 4.39
N GLY A 219 -4.01 -10.25 3.90
CA GLY A 219 -4.54 -10.00 2.58
C GLY A 219 -4.43 -8.56 2.12
N VAL A 220 -5.08 -8.30 0.98
CA VAL A 220 -4.95 -7.06 0.21
C VAL A 220 -6.34 -6.47 -0.01
N ARG A 221 -6.53 -5.21 0.39
CA ARG A 221 -7.72 -4.42 0.04
C ARG A 221 -7.41 -3.48 -1.13
N ALA A 222 -8.43 -3.22 -1.94
CA ALA A 222 -8.37 -2.28 -3.04
C ALA A 222 -9.63 -1.41 -3.13
N GLY A 223 -9.53 -0.38 -3.95
CA GLY A 223 -10.52 0.68 -4.07
C GLY A 223 -10.25 1.82 -3.09
N SER A 224 -10.91 2.96 -3.29
CA SER A 224 -10.66 4.20 -2.55
C SER A 224 -10.87 4.10 -1.03
N ASP A 225 -11.70 3.16 -0.57
CA ASP A 225 -12.03 2.91 0.83
C ASP A 225 -11.63 1.50 1.31
N GLY A 226 -10.90 0.74 0.48
CA GLY A 226 -10.58 -0.65 0.77
C GLY A 226 -11.77 -1.60 0.80
N GLY A 227 -12.91 -1.23 0.19
CA GLY A 227 -14.12 -2.03 0.17
C GLY A 227 -13.95 -3.40 -0.51
N THR A 228 -13.03 -3.53 -1.46
CA THR A 228 -12.82 -4.76 -2.25
C THR A 228 -11.67 -5.60 -1.69
N LYS A 229 -11.90 -6.91 -1.48
CA LYS A 229 -10.84 -7.88 -1.16
C LYS A 229 -10.26 -8.44 -2.44
N LEU A 230 -8.94 -8.32 -2.63
CA LEU A 230 -8.26 -8.87 -3.81
C LEU A 230 -7.75 -10.28 -3.59
N MET A 231 -7.07 -10.47 -2.46
CA MET A 231 -6.50 -11.73 -2.06
C MET A 231 -6.57 -11.83 -0.54
N GLU A 232 -6.79 -13.04 -0.05
CA GLU A 232 -6.89 -13.32 1.39
C GLU A 232 -6.37 -14.72 1.66
N LEU A 233 -5.46 -14.84 2.62
CA LEU A 233 -5.19 -16.10 3.31
C LEU A 233 -6.01 -16.13 4.59
N SER A 234 -6.78 -17.20 4.78
CA SER A 234 -7.61 -17.41 5.97
C SER A 234 -7.54 -18.85 6.46
N TYR A 235 -7.93 -19.05 7.72
CA TYR A 235 -8.03 -20.37 8.34
C TYR A 235 -9.44 -20.56 8.91
N GLY A 236 -9.97 -21.76 8.79
CA GLY A 236 -11.33 -22.08 9.21
C GLY A 236 -11.43 -23.25 10.17
N SER A 237 -12.66 -23.49 10.61
CA SER A 237 -13.06 -24.70 11.33
C SER A 237 -12.74 -25.97 10.55
N GLY A 238 -12.49 -27.08 11.24
CA GLY A 238 -11.98 -28.32 10.66
C GLY A 238 -10.49 -28.25 10.31
N LYS A 239 -9.78 -27.29 10.92
CA LYS A 239 -8.35 -27.01 10.66
C LYS A 239 -7.98 -26.78 9.20
N LYS A 240 -8.87 -26.18 8.40
CA LYS A 240 -8.64 -25.98 6.95
C LYS A 240 -8.12 -24.59 6.63
N TRP A 241 -7.18 -24.53 5.70
CA TRP A 241 -6.79 -23.29 5.04
C TRP A 241 -7.80 -22.94 3.95
N LYS A 242 -8.08 -21.64 3.81
CA LYS A 242 -8.84 -21.09 2.70
C LYS A 242 -8.08 -19.92 2.09
N VAL A 243 -8.18 -19.78 0.78
CA VAL A 243 -7.50 -18.73 0.03
C VAL A 243 -8.47 -18.09 -0.94
N LEU A 244 -8.67 -16.79 -0.83
CA LEU A 244 -9.29 -15.99 -1.89
C LEU A 244 -8.21 -15.63 -2.90
N CYS A 245 -8.37 -16.11 -4.12
CA CYS A 245 -7.49 -15.85 -5.25
C CYS A 245 -7.83 -14.53 -5.94
N SER A 246 -6.87 -13.97 -6.68
CA SER A 246 -7.06 -12.68 -7.38
C SER A 246 -8.06 -12.75 -8.54
N ASP A 247 -8.42 -13.95 -8.99
CA ASP A 247 -9.53 -14.25 -9.91
C ASP A 247 -10.89 -14.40 -9.19
N GLY A 248 -10.98 -14.01 -7.92
CA GLY A 248 -12.19 -14.11 -7.11
C GLY A 248 -12.57 -15.53 -6.67
N THR A 249 -11.86 -16.58 -7.12
CA THR A 249 -12.14 -17.94 -6.68
C THR A 249 -11.67 -18.16 -5.24
N THR A 250 -12.41 -18.94 -4.47
CA THR A 250 -11.99 -19.36 -3.13
C THR A 250 -11.58 -20.82 -3.17
N LYS A 251 -10.33 -21.11 -2.80
CA LYS A 251 -9.75 -22.46 -2.78
C LYS A 251 -9.60 -22.94 -1.34
N LYS A 252 -9.81 -24.25 -1.13
CA LYS A 252 -9.56 -24.93 0.16
C LYS A 252 -8.43 -25.93 -0.02
N LEU A 253 -7.50 -25.96 0.92
CA LEU A 253 -6.39 -26.91 0.88
C LEU A 253 -6.83 -28.24 1.50
N LYS A 254 -6.30 -29.36 0.97
CA LYS A 254 -6.44 -30.66 1.63
C LYS A 254 -5.67 -30.72 2.94
N SER A 255 -4.50 -30.08 2.99
CA SER A 255 -3.68 -29.98 4.19
C SER A 255 -4.39 -29.23 5.31
N THR A 256 -4.10 -29.62 6.55
CA THR A 256 -4.61 -28.96 7.74
C THR A 256 -3.55 -28.05 8.36
N TRP A 257 -4.01 -27.06 9.12
CA TRP A 257 -3.15 -26.32 10.03
C TRP A 257 -3.18 -26.89 11.44
N ASP A 258 -2.12 -26.67 12.20
CA ASP A 258 -1.95 -27.10 13.57
C ASP A 258 -1.89 -25.87 14.49
N THR A 259 -2.52 -25.99 15.65
CA THR A 259 -2.44 -24.96 16.68
C THR A 259 -1.00 -24.79 17.14
N GLN A 260 -0.58 -23.54 17.37
CA GLN A 260 0.76 -23.15 17.83
C GLN A 260 1.92 -23.50 16.89
N ARG A 261 1.63 -24.15 15.75
CA ARG A 261 2.62 -24.34 14.69
C ARG A 261 2.86 -23.02 13.96
N GLN A 262 4.12 -22.77 13.65
CA GLN A 262 4.52 -21.65 12.82
C GLN A 262 4.40 -22.04 11.34
N TYR A 263 3.83 -21.12 10.57
CA TYR A 263 3.69 -21.20 9.12
C TYR A 263 4.28 -19.95 8.49
N GLN A 264 5.01 -20.10 7.39
CA GLN A 264 5.35 -18.97 6.54
C GLN A 264 4.24 -18.78 5.51
N VAL A 265 3.64 -17.61 5.48
CA VAL A 265 2.60 -17.24 4.51
C VAL A 265 3.10 -16.13 3.62
N ALA A 266 2.75 -16.17 2.33
CA ALA A 266 3.11 -15.11 1.40
C ALA A 266 1.99 -14.81 0.39
N ILE A 267 1.90 -13.55 -0.02
CA ILE A 267 1.10 -13.08 -1.15
C ILE A 267 2.05 -12.37 -2.11
N VAL A 268 1.99 -12.73 -3.38
CA VAL A 268 2.79 -12.14 -4.45
C VAL A 268 1.84 -11.57 -5.49
N LEU A 269 2.09 -10.32 -5.88
CA LEU A 269 1.52 -9.73 -7.08
C LEU A 269 2.63 -9.48 -8.09
N GLN A 270 2.40 -9.92 -9.32
CA GLN A 270 3.29 -9.71 -10.44
C GLN A 270 2.52 -9.02 -11.58
N ASN A 271 3.16 -8.08 -12.26
CA ASN A 271 2.61 -7.37 -13.43
C ASN A 271 1.24 -6.70 -13.18
N GLY A 272 0.93 -6.34 -11.93
CA GLY A 272 -0.30 -5.68 -11.50
C GLY A 272 -1.58 -6.52 -11.58
N ASN A 273 -1.51 -7.78 -12.05
CA ASN A 273 -2.70 -8.62 -12.24
C ASN A 273 -2.49 -10.13 -12.04
N GLN A 274 -1.26 -10.60 -11.80
CA GLN A 274 -0.96 -12.01 -11.54
C GLN A 274 -0.74 -12.20 -10.04
N GLY A 275 -1.77 -12.70 -9.37
CA GLY A 275 -1.75 -12.99 -7.93
C GLY A 275 -1.38 -14.44 -7.66
N SER A 276 -0.48 -14.66 -6.70
CA SER A 276 -0.24 -15.98 -6.12
C SER A 276 -0.09 -15.92 -4.62
N ALA A 277 -0.44 -17.01 -3.94
CA ALA A 277 -0.33 -17.12 -2.49
C ALA A 277 0.35 -18.43 -2.10
N TYR A 278 1.06 -18.42 -0.97
CA TYR A 278 1.91 -19.52 -0.52
C TYR A 278 1.71 -19.80 0.97
N VAL A 279 1.81 -21.07 1.34
CA VAL A 279 1.92 -21.56 2.73
C VAL A 279 3.11 -22.51 2.77
N ASP A 280 4.10 -22.22 3.64
CA ASP A 280 5.38 -22.93 3.74
C ASP A 280 6.09 -23.11 2.39
N GLY A 281 6.03 -22.08 1.54
CA GLY A 281 6.60 -22.07 0.20
C GLY A 281 5.83 -22.88 -0.84
N GLN A 282 4.79 -23.64 -0.45
CA GLN A 282 3.89 -24.32 -1.39
C GLN A 282 2.88 -23.34 -1.95
N ARG A 283 2.70 -23.32 -3.26
CA ARG A 283 1.74 -22.46 -3.96
C ARG A 283 0.32 -22.98 -3.73
N VAL A 284 -0.49 -22.20 -3.04
CA VAL A 284 -1.88 -22.55 -2.68
C VAL A 284 -2.91 -21.86 -3.55
N CYS A 285 -2.48 -20.81 -4.25
CA CYS A 285 -3.27 -20.09 -5.23
C CYS A 285 -2.34 -19.51 -6.30
N GLU A 286 -2.80 -19.55 -7.55
CA GLU A 286 -2.21 -18.87 -8.68
C GLU A 286 -3.34 -18.48 -9.63
N SER A 287 -3.30 -17.24 -10.09
CA SER A 287 -4.22 -16.73 -11.10
C SER A 287 -3.40 -15.97 -12.14
N VAL A 288 -3.56 -16.37 -13.41
CA VAL A 288 -2.88 -15.75 -14.56
C VAL A 288 -3.48 -14.37 -14.88
N GLN A 289 -4.72 -14.13 -14.44
CA GLN A 289 -5.43 -12.87 -14.63
C GLN A 289 -6.34 -12.60 -13.44
N SER A 290 -6.19 -11.41 -12.84
CA SER A 290 -7.09 -10.95 -11.79
C SER A 290 -8.42 -10.46 -12.38
N ASN A 291 -9.53 -10.68 -11.66
CA ASN A 291 -10.86 -10.14 -11.98
C ASN A 291 -10.99 -8.62 -11.70
N LEU A 292 -9.86 -7.94 -11.51
CA LEU A 292 -9.81 -6.52 -11.29
C LEU A 292 -10.23 -5.79 -12.58
N GLU A 293 -11.48 -5.31 -12.62
CA GLU A 293 -11.98 -4.47 -13.71
C GLU A 293 -11.09 -3.25 -13.93
N THR A 294 -11.01 -2.76 -15.16
CA THR A 294 -10.03 -1.77 -15.66
C THR A 294 -10.27 -0.32 -15.22
N THR A 295 -10.74 -0.07 -14.00
CA THR A 295 -11.07 1.27 -13.48
C THR A 295 -10.43 1.51 -12.10
N ASN A 296 -10.69 2.67 -11.47
CA ASN A 296 -10.18 3.09 -10.14
C ASN A 296 -10.42 2.09 -8.99
N SER A 297 -11.12 0.99 -9.23
CA SER A 297 -11.21 -0.18 -8.33
C SER A 297 -9.90 -0.99 -8.24
N LYS A 298 -8.87 -0.66 -9.04
CA LYS A 298 -7.58 -1.39 -9.04
C LYS A 298 -6.61 -1.02 -7.94
N GLU A 299 -6.62 0.23 -7.49
CA GLU A 299 -5.55 0.72 -6.61
C GLU A 299 -5.63 0.03 -5.25
N ILE A 300 -4.50 -0.52 -4.81
CA ILE A 300 -4.38 -1.16 -3.50
C ILE A 300 -4.49 -0.07 -2.43
N SER A 301 -5.43 -0.25 -1.51
CA SER A 301 -5.66 0.69 -0.42
C SER A 301 -4.70 0.43 0.72
N HIS A 302 -4.65 -0.83 1.20
CA HIS A 302 -3.80 -1.29 2.29
C HIS A 302 -3.65 -2.82 2.28
N PHE A 303 -2.61 -3.29 2.97
CA PHE A 303 -2.52 -4.67 3.43
C PHE A 303 -3.18 -4.79 4.81
N TYR A 304 -3.85 -5.90 5.08
CA TYR A 304 -4.36 -6.21 6.42
C TYR A 304 -3.69 -7.47 6.99
N ILE A 305 -3.42 -7.46 8.29
CA ILE A 305 -2.63 -8.47 8.99
C ILE A 305 -3.30 -8.81 10.33
N GLY A 306 -3.45 -10.09 10.62
CA GLY A 306 -4.08 -10.61 11.84
C GLY A 306 -5.62 -10.69 11.80
N GLY A 307 -6.25 -10.06 10.81
CA GLY A 307 -7.70 -9.99 10.60
C GLY A 307 -8.06 -8.91 9.57
N ASP A 308 -9.34 -8.77 9.22
CA ASP A 308 -9.81 -7.86 8.17
C ASP A 308 -10.97 -6.93 8.60
N GLY A 309 -11.27 -6.91 9.90
CA GLY A 309 -12.39 -6.15 10.47
C GLY A 309 -13.79 -6.66 10.13
N SER A 310 -13.94 -7.84 9.54
CA SER A 310 -15.24 -8.49 9.34
C SER A 310 -15.81 -9.04 10.67
N ASN A 311 -17.13 -9.04 10.79
CA ASN A 311 -17.81 -9.54 11.98
C ASN A 311 -17.78 -11.07 12.02
N THR A 312 -16.69 -11.66 12.50
CA THR A 312 -16.71 -13.05 12.93
C THR A 312 -17.36 -13.13 14.32
N GLU A 313 -18.69 -13.22 14.35
CA GLU A 313 -19.42 -13.50 15.58
C GLU A 313 -19.04 -14.89 16.13
N GLY A 314 -18.84 -15.01 17.45
CA GLY A 314 -18.69 -16.30 18.13
C GLY A 314 -17.27 -16.88 18.28
N GLN A 315 -16.21 -16.17 17.89
CA GLN A 315 -14.81 -16.66 17.96
C GLN A 315 -14.07 -16.30 19.26
N GLY A 316 -14.76 -16.32 20.40
CA GLY A 316 -14.10 -16.22 21.70
C GLY A 316 -13.06 -17.33 21.85
N GLY A 317 -11.80 -16.96 22.09
CA GLY A 317 -10.69 -17.89 22.33
C GLY A 317 -9.74 -18.13 21.15
N VAL A 318 -9.94 -17.48 20.00
CA VAL A 318 -9.02 -17.57 18.85
C VAL A 318 -8.06 -16.38 18.85
N SER A 319 -6.77 -16.62 18.62
CA SER A 319 -5.76 -15.58 18.40
C SER A 319 -4.75 -15.99 17.34
N VAL A 320 -4.11 -15.00 16.74
CA VAL A 320 -3.02 -15.22 15.78
C VAL A 320 -1.82 -14.45 16.25
N THR A 321 -0.66 -15.08 16.28
CA THR A 321 0.60 -14.37 16.44
C THR A 321 1.23 -14.19 15.06
N VAL A 322 1.50 -12.95 14.68
CA VAL A 322 2.15 -12.60 13.42
C VAL A 322 3.52 -12.03 13.72
N ARG A 323 4.54 -12.54 13.02
CA ARG A 323 5.95 -12.23 13.21
C ARG A 323 6.58 -11.97 11.86
N ASN A 324 7.62 -11.16 11.86
CA ASN A 324 8.47 -10.92 10.69
C ASN A 324 7.67 -10.61 9.41
N VAL A 325 6.85 -9.56 9.43
CA VAL A 325 6.11 -9.15 8.23
C VAL A 325 7.06 -8.37 7.33
N LEU A 326 7.33 -8.89 6.13
CA LEU A 326 8.29 -8.36 5.18
C LEU A 326 7.56 -7.94 3.89
N LEU A 327 7.77 -6.71 3.45
CA LEU A 327 7.20 -6.19 2.21
C LEU A 327 8.31 -5.92 1.19
N TYR A 328 8.24 -6.57 0.04
CA TYR A 328 9.19 -6.42 -1.06
C TYR A 328 8.56 -5.66 -2.23
N ASN A 329 9.35 -4.84 -2.92
CA ASN A 329 8.97 -4.16 -4.17
C ASN A 329 9.14 -5.01 -5.44
N ARG A 330 9.23 -6.34 -5.27
CA ARG A 330 9.45 -7.29 -6.35
C ARG A 330 8.78 -8.63 -6.04
N PRO A 331 8.43 -9.42 -7.08
CA PRO A 331 8.03 -10.80 -6.87
C PRO A 331 9.22 -11.63 -6.37
N LEU A 332 9.00 -12.45 -5.35
CA LEU A 332 9.91 -13.50 -4.92
C LEU A 332 9.48 -14.83 -5.54
N THR A 333 10.45 -15.73 -5.72
CA THR A 333 10.21 -17.09 -6.20
C THR A 333 10.26 -18.05 -5.02
N PHE A 334 9.25 -18.93 -4.93
CA PHE A 334 9.17 -19.99 -3.93
C PHE A 334 9.32 -21.35 -4.61
N THR A 335 9.99 -22.30 -3.96
CA THR A 335 10.36 -23.60 -4.55
C THR A 335 9.45 -24.76 -4.12
N GLY A 336 8.42 -24.53 -3.30
CA GLY A 336 7.63 -25.58 -2.65
C GLY A 336 6.62 -26.32 -3.54
N GLY A 337 6.61 -26.11 -4.86
CA GLY A 337 5.62 -26.71 -5.76
C GLY A 337 4.20 -26.19 -5.53
N SER A 338 3.19 -26.93 -5.99
CA SER A 338 1.76 -26.60 -5.79
C SER A 338 1.16 -27.46 -4.69
N ALA A 339 0.33 -26.86 -3.83
CA ALA A 339 -0.38 -27.56 -2.77
C ALA A 339 -1.60 -28.32 -3.32
N ASP A 340 -1.96 -29.42 -2.67
CA ASP A 340 -3.17 -30.17 -2.99
C ASP A 340 -4.43 -29.45 -2.50
N LEU A 341 -5.40 -29.29 -3.41
CA LEU A 341 -6.67 -28.62 -3.14
C LEU A 341 -7.81 -29.63 -3.02
N GLU A 342 -8.83 -29.30 -2.23
CA GLU A 342 -10.07 -30.06 -2.18
C GLU A 342 -10.80 -29.94 -3.52
N GLU A 343 -11.39 -31.04 -4.01
CA GLU A 343 -12.25 -30.99 -5.19
C GLU A 343 -13.52 -30.22 -4.84
N ASP A 344 -13.89 -29.31 -5.72
CA ASP A 344 -15.04 -28.44 -5.54
C ASP A 344 -16.32 -29.25 -5.76
N THR A 345 -16.89 -29.84 -4.69
CA THR A 345 -18.29 -30.26 -4.73
C THR A 345 -19.11 -28.98 -4.71
N ALA A 346 -19.38 -28.42 -5.88
CA ALA A 346 -20.08 -27.16 -6.10
C ALA A 346 -21.22 -26.95 -5.09
N SER A 347 -21.04 -25.99 -4.19
CA SER A 347 -22.12 -25.40 -3.42
C SER A 347 -22.19 -23.94 -3.87
N PRO A 348 -23.30 -23.49 -4.48
CA PRO A 348 -23.36 -22.16 -5.05
C PRO A 348 -23.20 -21.12 -3.94
N SER A 349 -22.24 -20.23 -4.18
CA SER A 349 -21.94 -19.03 -3.39
C SER A 349 -23.22 -18.35 -2.91
N GLU A 350 -23.33 -18.11 -1.61
CA GLU A 350 -24.27 -17.12 -1.08
C GLU A 350 -23.88 -15.76 -1.67
N ALA A 351 -24.75 -15.22 -2.52
CA ALA A 351 -24.61 -13.88 -3.06
C ALA A 351 -24.76 -12.83 -1.94
N PRO A 352 -24.16 -11.64 -2.08
CA PRO A 352 -24.37 -10.55 -1.13
C PRO A 352 -25.85 -10.16 -1.10
N VAL A 353 -26.42 -10.13 0.11
CA VAL A 353 -27.79 -9.68 0.35
C VAL A 353 -27.87 -8.17 0.07
N GLU A 354 -28.44 -7.82 -1.08
CA GLU A 354 -28.93 -6.47 -1.36
C GLU A 354 -30.04 -6.14 -0.35
N GLN A 355 -29.81 -5.14 0.50
CA GLN A 355 -30.83 -4.60 1.39
C GLN A 355 -31.90 -3.87 0.55
N ALA A 356 -32.95 -4.60 0.17
CA ALA A 356 -34.16 -4.00 -0.37
C ALA A 356 -34.90 -3.24 0.73
N SER A 357 -34.85 -1.91 0.66
CA SER A 357 -35.71 -1.01 1.42
C SER A 357 -37.17 -1.31 1.10
N GLN A 358 -37.91 -1.67 2.14
CA GLN A 358 -39.36 -1.84 2.11
C GLN A 358 -40.03 -0.50 1.75
N GLN A 359 -40.69 -0.43 0.60
CA GLN A 359 -41.76 0.53 0.40
C GLN A 359 -42.99 -0.14 -0.18
N SER A 360 -44.06 -0.04 0.60
CA SER A 360 -45.35 -0.70 0.47
C SER A 360 -46.00 -0.52 -0.89
N ARG A 361 -46.51 -1.65 -1.41
CA ARG A 361 -47.55 -1.80 -2.44
C ARG A 361 -48.62 -0.70 -2.39
N LYS A 362 -48.96 -0.14 -3.56
CA LYS A 362 -50.36 -0.12 -4.01
C LYS A 362 -50.48 -0.11 -5.54
N ARG A 363 -51.13 -1.16 -6.02
CA ARG A 363 -51.53 -1.49 -7.39
C ARG A 363 -52.66 -0.57 -7.87
N ARG A 364 -52.59 -0.09 -9.12
CA ARG A 364 -53.74 0.04 -10.04
C ARG A 364 -53.25 0.27 -11.47
N GLU A 365 -53.46 -0.73 -12.32
CA GLU A 365 -53.68 -0.53 -13.76
C GLU A 365 -55.01 0.22 -13.95
N THR A 366 -55.11 1.06 -14.99
CA THR A 366 -56.13 1.03 -16.07
C THR A 366 -55.91 2.24 -17.02
N GLN A 367 -55.44 1.95 -18.24
CA GLN A 367 -56.00 2.32 -19.55
C GLN A 367 -56.46 3.77 -19.89
N GLN A 368 -55.97 4.23 -21.06
CA GLN A 368 -56.60 5.04 -22.12
C GLN A 368 -56.59 6.61 -22.12
N VAL A 369 -55.81 7.10 -23.10
CA VAL A 369 -55.85 8.33 -23.97
C VAL A 369 -57.31 8.76 -24.31
N PRO A 370 -57.67 10.03 -24.71
CA PRO A 370 -56.90 10.87 -25.64
C PRO A 370 -57.05 12.42 -25.65
N ALA A 371 -56.28 13.02 -26.58
CA ALA A 371 -56.57 14.22 -27.38
C ALA A 371 -56.48 15.60 -26.69
N ALA A 372 -56.11 16.71 -27.33
CA ALA A 372 -55.48 17.03 -28.61
C ALA A 372 -55.21 18.56 -28.62
N SER A 373 -54.47 19.01 -29.64
CA SER A 373 -54.57 20.34 -30.29
C SER A 373 -53.74 21.49 -29.71
N THR A 374 -52.65 21.88 -30.41
CA THR A 374 -52.55 22.99 -31.42
C THR A 374 -52.27 24.34 -30.74
N SER A 375 -51.44 25.26 -31.21
CA SER A 375 -50.62 25.40 -32.41
C SER A 375 -49.89 26.76 -32.33
N HIS A 376 -48.91 26.91 -33.23
CA HIS A 376 -48.33 28.16 -33.76
C HIS A 376 -47.35 28.95 -32.89
N ALA A 377 -46.34 29.63 -33.44
CA ALA A 377 -45.55 29.56 -34.67
C ALA A 377 -44.65 30.83 -34.66
N VAL A 378 -43.58 30.80 -35.46
CA VAL A 378 -42.77 31.94 -35.92
C VAL A 378 -41.73 32.46 -34.91
N GLY A 379 -40.42 32.51 -35.17
CA GLY A 379 -39.65 32.30 -36.40
C GLY A 379 -38.77 33.51 -36.71
N GLU A 380 -37.45 33.31 -36.61
CA GLU A 380 -36.34 34.02 -37.32
C GLU A 380 -36.11 35.51 -37.00
N LYS A 381 -34.90 36.11 -37.04
CA LYS A 381 -33.46 35.82 -37.35
C LYS A 381 -32.72 37.11 -36.86
N THR A 382 -31.44 37.20 -36.52
CA THR A 382 -30.16 37.05 -37.27
C THR A 382 -29.02 37.23 -36.24
N GLY A 383 -27.94 36.46 -36.26
CA GLY A 383 -26.68 36.75 -36.97
C GLY A 383 -25.52 36.54 -35.97
N ASP A 384 -24.83 35.41 -35.98
CA ASP A 384 -23.66 35.04 -36.79
C ASP A 384 -22.35 35.72 -36.34
N ALA A 385 -21.40 34.88 -35.90
CA ALA A 385 -19.95 35.02 -36.06
C ALA A 385 -19.23 34.02 -35.14
N GLY A 386 -19.02 32.79 -35.64
CA GLY A 386 -18.02 31.88 -35.11
C GLY A 386 -16.62 32.27 -35.61
N ILE A 387 -15.64 32.28 -34.71
CA ILE A 387 -14.22 32.23 -35.07
C ILE A 387 -13.59 31.03 -34.36
N VAL A 388 -13.24 30.05 -35.18
CA VAL A 388 -12.30 28.98 -34.92
C VAL A 388 -10.88 29.57 -34.87
N ARG A 389 -10.17 29.38 -33.77
CA ARG A 389 -8.70 29.34 -33.69
C ARG A 389 -8.39 28.04 -32.94
N GLY A 390 -7.75 27.01 -33.50
CA GLY A 390 -6.63 27.04 -34.43
C GLY A 390 -5.36 27.33 -33.65
N SER A 391 -4.83 26.32 -32.94
CA SER A 391 -3.47 26.38 -32.39
C SER A 391 -2.87 24.98 -32.46
N GLY A 392 -1.87 24.87 -33.33
CA GLY A 392 -1.20 23.64 -33.71
C GLY A 392 -0.40 23.03 -32.56
N LEU A 393 -0.56 21.73 -32.41
CA LEU A 393 0.42 20.86 -31.78
C LEU A 393 1.55 20.64 -32.81
N LEU A 394 2.74 21.15 -32.52
CA LEU A 394 3.99 20.66 -33.10
C LEU A 394 4.78 19.90 -32.02
N PRO A 395 5.39 18.76 -32.38
CA PRO A 395 6.02 17.82 -31.48
C PRO A 395 7.46 18.26 -31.20
N LEU A 396 7.80 18.44 -29.93
CA LEU A 396 9.16 18.75 -29.52
C LEU A 396 9.46 18.03 -28.21
N LEU A 397 9.42 16.68 -28.26
CA LEU A 397 10.02 15.82 -27.24
C LEU A 397 10.34 14.41 -27.77
N LEU A 398 10.89 14.31 -28.98
CA LEU A 398 11.35 13.03 -29.58
C LEU A 398 12.75 13.11 -30.20
N LEU A 399 13.63 14.00 -29.70
CA LEU A 399 14.97 14.21 -30.27
C LEU A 399 16.13 14.13 -29.25
N LEU A 400 16.04 13.24 -28.26
CA LEU A 400 17.17 12.98 -27.34
C LEU A 400 17.45 11.51 -27.00
N LEU A 401 17.03 10.55 -27.84
CA LEU A 401 17.47 9.15 -27.73
C LEU A 401 17.75 8.58 -29.11
N GLY A 402 19.02 8.62 -29.51
CA GLY A 402 19.50 7.92 -30.69
C GLY A 402 20.82 8.51 -31.18
N LEU A 403 21.93 8.08 -30.59
CA LEU A 403 23.25 7.93 -31.22
C LEU A 403 24.30 7.62 -30.13
N TRP A 404 24.36 6.36 -29.72
CA TRP A 404 25.59 5.80 -29.16
C TRP A 404 25.66 4.29 -29.42
N GLU A 405 26.07 3.94 -30.64
CA GLU A 405 26.73 2.68 -30.94
C GLU A 405 27.73 2.91 -32.08
N PHE A 406 28.82 2.12 -32.07
CA PHE A 406 29.94 2.00 -33.02
C PHE A 406 31.16 2.92 -32.81
N ALA A 407 32.14 2.39 -32.06
CA ALA A 407 33.52 2.25 -32.56
C ALA A 407 34.33 1.32 -31.63
N ALA A 408 34.41 0.04 -32.00
CA ALA A 408 35.51 -0.84 -31.63
C ALA A 408 35.83 -1.69 -32.87
N LEU A 409 36.95 -1.34 -33.51
CA LEU A 409 37.68 -2.18 -34.46
C LEU A 409 39.16 -1.93 -34.26
#